data_AF-A0A438M4H5-F1
#
_entry.id   AF-A0A438M4H5-F1
#
_cell.length_a   1.000
_cell.length_b   1.000
_cell.length_c   1.000
_cell.angle_alpha   90.00
_cell.angle_beta   90.00
_cell.angle_gamma   90.00
#
_symmetry.space_group_name_H-M   'P 1'
#
loop_
_entity.id
_entity.type
_entity.pdbx_description
1 polymer ?
#
loop_
_entity_poly.entity_id
_entity_poly.type
_entity_poly.pdbx_seq_one_letter_code
_entity_poly.pdbx_strand_id
1 'polypeptide(L)'
;MHGEPISYGKPKVERKITASAAGSYLGLLAVLTVLQAINADLDLIAFLPDWLESLAVPLLPGLITYVSGYKAKHTARPDLPLDQR
;
A
#
# COMPACT_ATOMS: atom_id res chain seq x y z
N MET A 1 -13.90 -12.98 44.40
CA MET A 1 -13.82 -13.52 43.02
C MET A 1 -12.50 -13.07 42.44
N HIS A 2 -11.48 -13.93 42.47
CA HIS A 2 -10.16 -13.62 41.92
C HIS A 2 -10.18 -14.01 40.44
N GLY A 3 -10.14 -13.01 39.55
CA GLY A 3 -9.99 -13.24 38.12
C GLY A 3 -8.54 -13.62 37.83
N GLU A 4 -8.30 -14.79 37.26
CA GLU A 4 -6.96 -15.15 36.82
C GLU A 4 -6.45 -14.18 35.74
N PRO A 5 -5.17 -13.81 35.76
CA PRO A 5 -4.59 -12.94 34.75
C PRO A 5 -4.59 -13.67 33.40
N ILE A 6 -5.41 -13.20 32.46
CA ILE A 6 -5.44 -13.70 31.09
C ILE A 6 -4.09 -13.34 30.43
N SER A 7 -3.20 -14.34 30.34
CA SER A 7 -1.94 -14.21 29.61
C SER A 7 -2.21 -14.35 28.13
N TYR A 8 -2.34 -13.23 27.43
CA TYR A 8 -2.43 -13.21 25.97
C TYR A 8 -1.07 -13.61 25.39
N GLY A 9 -0.93 -14.89 25.00
CA GLY A 9 0.23 -15.34 24.23
C GLY A 9 0.38 -14.49 22.97
N LYS A 10 1.59 -14.05 22.63
CA LYS A 10 1.84 -13.23 21.43
C LYS A 10 1.26 -13.96 20.21
N PRO A 11 0.21 -13.43 19.56
CA PRO A 11 -0.35 -14.08 18.39
C PRO A 11 0.74 -14.14 17.31
N LYS A 12 0.91 -15.30 16.67
CA LYS A 12 1.88 -15.45 15.58
C LYS A 12 1.41 -14.60 14.41
N VAL A 13 2.32 -13.83 13.81
CA VAL A 13 2.01 -13.04 12.61
C VAL A 13 1.63 -14.01 11.48
N GLU A 14 0.45 -13.80 10.90
CA GLU A 14 -0.02 -14.64 9.81
C GLU A 14 0.81 -14.45 8.54
N ARG A 15 1.11 -15.54 7.83
CA ARG A 15 1.94 -15.52 6.61
C ARG A 15 1.40 -14.57 5.53
N LYS A 16 0.07 -14.41 5.45
CA LYS A 16 -0.58 -13.47 4.53
C LYS A 16 -0.23 -12.01 4.84
N ILE A 17 -0.10 -11.66 6.12
CA ILE A 17 0.29 -10.32 6.56
C ILE A 17 1.74 -10.08 6.18
N THR A 18 2.63 -11.03 6.44
CA THR A 18 4.05 -10.93 6.05
C THR A 18 4.21 -10.78 4.54
N ALA A 19 3.50 -11.58 3.75
CA ALA A 19 3.54 -11.50 2.29
C ALA A 19 3.01 -10.15 1.79
N SER A 20 1.89 -9.65 2.35
CA SER A 20 1.33 -8.35 2.02
C SER A 20 2.30 -7.20 2.36
N ALA A 21 2.95 -7.26 3.53
CA ALA A 21 3.91 -6.26 3.96
C ALA A 21 5.14 -6.24 3.05
N ALA A 22 5.73 -7.41 2.78
CA ALA A 22 6.87 -7.55 1.89
C ALA A 22 6.53 -7.08 0.45
N GLY A 23 5.38 -7.49 -0.08
CA GLY A 23 4.91 -7.06 -1.39
C GLY A 23 4.70 -5.55 -1.48
N SER A 24 4.10 -4.95 -0.45
CA SER A 24 3.90 -3.49 -0.40
C SER A 24 5.23 -2.74 -0.35
N TYR A 25 6.18 -3.22 0.47
CA TYR A 25 7.51 -2.63 0.57
C TYR A 25 8.26 -2.68 -0.78
N LEU A 26 8.31 -3.84 -1.43
CA LEU A 26 8.95 -3.99 -2.74
C LEU A 26 8.23 -3.18 -3.83
N GLY A 27 6.89 -3.12 -3.79
CA GLY A 27 6.10 -2.29 -4.70
C GLY A 27 6.43 -0.80 -4.56
N LEU A 28 6.51 -0.30 -3.33
CA LEU A 28 6.87 1.10 -3.06
C LEU A 28 8.32 1.40 -3.48
N LEU A 29 9.25 0.47 -3.26
CA LEU A 29 10.62 0.61 -3.77
C LEU A 29 10.65 0.69 -5.29
N ALA A 30 9.91 -0.16 -5.99
CA ALA A 30 9.84 -0.12 -7.45
C ALA A 30 9.31 1.24 -7.94
N VAL A 31 8.21 1.74 -7.34
CA VAL A 31 7.68 3.08 -7.67
C VAL A 31 8.71 4.17 -7.43
N LEU A 32 9.43 4.11 -6.29
CA LEU A 32 10.47 5.07 -5.97
C LEU A 32 11.60 5.05 -7.01
N THR A 33 12.06 3.88 -7.44
CA THR A 33 13.13 3.79 -8.46
C THR A 33 12.72 4.41 -9.79
N VAL A 34 11.47 4.25 -10.21
CA VAL A 34 10.95 4.90 -11.42
C VAL A 34 10.93 6.42 -11.25
N LEU A 35 10.45 6.92 -10.10
CA LEU A 35 10.44 8.35 -9.82
C LEU A 35 11.85 8.95 -9.85
N GLN A 36 12.83 8.25 -9.28
CA GLN A 36 14.22 8.72 -9.28
C GLN A 36 14.84 8.72 -10.68
N ALA A 37 14.48 7.75 -11.54
CA ALA A 37 14.91 7.75 -12.93
C ALA A 37 14.34 8.95 -13.70
N ILE A 38 13.05 9.26 -13.54
CA ILE A 38 12.41 10.44 -14.15
C ILE A 38 13.06 11.72 -13.62
N ASN A 39 13.32 11.81 -12.33
CA ASN A 39 13.96 13.00 -11.75
C ASN A 39 15.42 13.18 -12.21
N ALA A 40 16.10 12.10 -12.62
CA ALA A 40 17.46 12.17 -13.16
C ALA A 40 17.50 12.59 -14.64
N ASP A 41 16.42 12.36 -15.38
CA ASP A 41 16.31 12.66 -16.80
C ASP A 41 14.88 13.11 -17.15
N LEU A 42 14.65 14.42 -17.08
CA LEU A 42 13.33 15.03 -17.33
C LEU A 42 12.94 14.98 -18.82
N ASP A 43 13.89 14.73 -19.73
CA ASP A 43 13.57 14.53 -21.16
C ASP A 43 12.63 13.34 -21.37
N LEU A 44 12.62 12.37 -20.44
CA LEU A 44 11.69 11.24 -20.43
C LEU A 44 10.21 11.67 -20.37
N ILE A 45 9.93 12.87 -19.85
CA ILE A 45 8.58 13.42 -19.74
C ILE A 45 8.43 14.80 -20.39
N ALA A 46 9.37 15.22 -21.24
CA ALA A 46 9.37 16.51 -21.94
C ALA A 46 8.15 16.74 -22.86
N PHE A 47 7.32 15.73 -23.10
CA PHE A 47 6.03 15.88 -23.77
C PHE A 47 4.94 16.52 -22.87
N LEU A 48 5.14 16.55 -21.54
CA LEU A 48 4.28 17.26 -20.61
C LEU A 48 4.65 18.76 -20.56
N PRO A 49 3.66 19.66 -20.45
CA PRO A 49 3.92 21.04 -20.09
C PRO A 49 4.54 21.15 -18.68
N ASP A 50 5.48 22.08 -18.46
CA ASP A 50 6.20 22.28 -17.19
C ASP A 50 5.30 22.38 -15.94
N TRP A 51 4.13 23.03 -16.09
CA TRP A 51 3.17 23.18 -14.99
C TRP A 51 2.52 21.85 -14.59
N LEU A 52 2.35 20.94 -15.55
CA LEU A 52 1.78 19.62 -15.32
C LEU A 52 2.83 18.66 -14.76
N GLU A 53 4.08 18.78 -15.20
CA GLU A 53 5.22 18.04 -14.66
C GLU A 53 5.37 18.24 -13.14
N SER A 54 5.31 19.51 -12.71
CA SER A 54 5.40 19.90 -11.29
C SER A 54 4.28 19.33 -10.42
N LEU A 55 3.10 19.03 -11.00
CA LEU A 55 1.96 18.45 -10.28
C LEU A 55 1.94 16.92 -10.39
N ALA A 56 2.32 16.36 -11.53
CA ALA A 56 2.24 14.94 -11.81
C ALA A 56 3.21 14.13 -10.95
N VAL A 57 4.46 14.58 -10.82
CA VAL A 57 5.50 13.88 -10.06
C VAL A 57 5.11 13.62 -8.59
N PRO A 58 4.66 14.63 -7.80
CA PRO A 58 4.24 14.39 -6.42
C PRO A 58 2.89 13.67 -6.29
N LEU A 59 2.01 13.76 -7.29
CA LEU A 59 0.69 13.10 -7.25
C LEU A 59 0.74 11.62 -7.63
N LEU A 60 1.73 11.20 -8.42
CA LEU A 60 1.87 9.82 -8.91
C LEU A 60 1.80 8.76 -7.80
N PRO A 61 2.56 8.86 -6.68
CA PRO A 61 2.49 7.87 -5.60
C PRO A 61 1.09 7.78 -4.98
N GLY A 62 0.42 8.92 -4.79
CA GLY A 62 -0.94 8.97 -4.25
C GLY A 62 -1.96 8.34 -5.19
N LEU A 63 -1.85 8.62 -6.49
CA LEU A 63 -2.75 8.09 -7.51
C LEU A 63 -2.58 6.57 -7.68
N ILE A 64 -1.33 6.08 -7.65
CA ILE A 64 -1.03 4.64 -7.64
C ILE A 64 -1.64 3.98 -6.40
N THR A 65 -1.49 4.60 -5.23
CA THR A 65 -2.06 4.10 -3.97
C THR A 65 -3.58 4.05 -4.02
N TYR A 66 -4.22 5.09 -4.56
CA TYR A 66 -5.67 5.14 -4.72
C TYR A 66 -6.19 4.04 -5.66
N VAL A 67 -5.58 3.91 -6.85
CA VAL A 67 -6.00 2.91 -7.85
C VAL A 67 -5.76 1.49 -7.35
N SER A 68 -4.61 1.24 -6.70
CA SER A 68 -4.31 -0.07 -6.12
C SER A 68 -5.29 -0.43 -4.99
N GLY A 69 -5.65 0.53 -4.13
CA GLY A 69 -6.70 0.36 -3.13
C GLY A 69 -8.08 0.08 -3.75
N TYR A 70 -8.48 0.85 -4.76
CA TYR A 70 -9.77 0.68 -5.44
C TYR A 70 -9.89 -0.67 -6.17
N LYS A 71 -8.78 -1.18 -6.72
CA LYS A 71 -8.73 -2.49 -7.39
C LYS A 71 -8.45 -3.66 -6.45
N ALA A 72 -8.11 -3.41 -5.19
CA ALA A 72 -7.82 -4.47 -4.24
C ALA A 72 -9.05 -5.37 -4.06
N LYS A 73 -8.85 -6.68 -4.18
CA LYS A 73 -9.94 -7.63 -3.90
C LYS A 73 -10.20 -7.64 -2.39
N HIS A 74 -11.35 -7.12 -1.99
CA HIS A 74 -11.81 -7.22 -0.62
C HIS A 74 -12.50 -8.57 -0.42
N THR A 75 -11.91 -9.43 0.41
CA THR A 75 -12.58 -10.65 0.86
C THR A 75 -13.47 -10.30 2.04
N ALA A 76 -14.77 -10.59 1.94
CA ALA A 76 -15.69 -10.48 3.07
C ALA A 76 -15.16 -11.34 4.23
N ARG A 77 -15.29 -10.86 5.47
CA ARG A 77 -14.82 -11.57 6.67
C ARG A 77 -15.73 -12.78 6.93
N PRO A 78 -15.30 -14.02 6.61
CA PRO A 78 -16.15 -15.19 6.82
C PRO A 78 -16.28 -15.52 8.32
N ASP A 79 -15.42 -14.95 9.15
CA ASP A 79 -15.34 -15.10 10.59
C ASP A 79 -16.35 -14.24 11.37
N LEU A 80 -16.89 -13.16 10.78
CA LEU A 80 -17.91 -12.36 11.45
C LEU A 80 -19.31 -12.97 11.27
N PRO A 81 -20.16 -12.94 12.31
CA PRO A 81 -21.56 -13.33 12.22
C PRO A 81 -22.33 -12.38 11.27
N LEU A 82 -23.42 -12.87 10.67
CA LEU A 82 -24.11 -12.22 9.54
C LEU A 82 -24.69 -10.84 9.85
N ASP A 83 -24.95 -10.55 11.13
CA ASP A 83 -25.41 -9.27 11.66
C ASP A 83 -24.30 -8.21 11.74
N GLN A 84 -23.03 -8.62 11.65
CA GLN A 84 -21.85 -7.75 11.77
C GLN A 84 -21.02 -7.67 10.48
N ARG A 85 -21.50 -8.27 9.38
CA ARG A 85 -20.84 -8.26 8.07
C ARG A 85 -21.22 -7.07 7.20
#